data_AF-A0A1H8ECJ6-F1
#
_entry.id   AF-A0A1H8ECJ6-F1
#
_cell.length_a   1.000
_cell.length_b   1.000
_cell.length_c   1.000
_cell.angle_alpha   90.00
_cell.angle_beta   90.00
_cell.angle_gamma   90.00
#
_symmetry.space_group_name_H-M   'P 1'
#
loop_
_entity.id
_entity.type
_entity.pdbx_description
1 polymer ?
#
loop_
_entity_poly.entity_id
_entity_poly.type
_entity_poly.pdbx_seq_one_letter_code
_entity_poly.pdbx_strand_id
1 'polypeptide(L)'
;MRSLIFPKINRFKLPENQYANHIYWLFLFLSSISIFLFDLLTPLGVAAGTPYALIVFASIWFKDNWSTYVTTAIGFFLILTGLFLSPYIVAPMDVVVTNRLLALLIITITAYMVLKIKRMNYELDMLMIDTNVDALTQCKNSRAFEEEAKTEIKRSKRYKRNLSLAIFDISDAIATNTTEDTTIHIHNEYIKTLADEIRKSIRSSDQLYRIDLNRFAVVYVETDIGKAKDATEALCKNLSQMSQQDTHHELSVNVGITMLNDKDHIWKFYNRAEDALAKAKQNGKNHVATLPETYRSDKSHIPAILCRPRSG
;
A
#
# COMPACT_ATOMS: atom_id res chain seq x y z
N MET A 1 18.76 -0.74 1.09
CA MET A 1 18.42 0.70 1.17
C MET A 1 16.92 0.82 0.96
N ARG A 2 16.16 1.12 2.03
CA ARG A 2 14.69 1.25 1.98
C ARG A 2 14.29 2.39 1.04
N SER A 3 13.22 2.21 0.27
CA SER A 3 12.60 3.23 -0.59
C SER A 3 12.27 4.47 0.24
N LEU A 4 13.10 5.50 0.15
CA LEU A 4 12.88 6.74 0.90
C LEU A 4 11.93 7.68 0.13
N ILE A 5 11.76 7.50 -1.19
CA ILE A 5 11.05 8.43 -2.09
C ILE A 5 9.59 8.61 -1.71
N PHE A 6 8.96 7.49 -1.38
CA PHE A 6 7.62 7.47 -0.85
C PHE A 6 7.79 7.21 0.64
N PRO A 7 7.51 8.19 1.53
CA PRO A 7 7.41 7.87 2.95
C PRO A 7 6.46 6.69 3.01
N LYS A 8 6.97 5.55 3.51
CA LYS A 8 6.28 4.27 3.65
C LYS A 8 4.82 4.62 3.83
N ILE A 9 4.02 4.50 2.76
CA ILE A 9 2.63 4.98 2.80
C ILE A 9 2.15 4.37 4.09
N ASN A 10 1.74 5.23 5.03
CA ASN A 10 0.90 4.78 6.09
C ASN A 10 -0.27 4.24 5.28
N ARG A 11 -0.19 2.94 4.92
CA ARG A 11 -1.34 2.08 4.97
C ARG A 11 -2.01 2.63 6.22
N PHE A 12 -3.28 2.95 6.13
CA PHE A 12 -4.12 2.63 7.24
C PHE A 12 -3.88 1.12 7.55
N LYS A 13 -2.72 0.73 8.10
CA LYS A 13 -2.64 0.33 9.48
C LYS A 13 -3.55 1.31 10.20
N LEU A 14 -4.85 0.99 10.15
CA LEU A 14 -5.61 0.83 11.38
C LEU A 14 -4.57 0.59 12.46
N PRO A 15 -4.52 1.40 13.52
CA PRO A 15 -3.70 1.03 14.65
C PRO A 15 -4.22 -0.35 15.09
N GLU A 16 -3.64 -1.42 14.55
CA GLU A 16 -3.28 -2.67 15.23
C GLU A 16 -2.14 -2.26 16.19
N ASN A 17 -2.31 -1.17 16.92
CA ASN A 17 -2.70 -1.13 18.31
C ASN A 17 -1.83 -2.10 19.07
N GLN A 18 -0.83 -1.54 19.74
CA GLN A 18 -0.19 -2.21 20.87
C GLN A 18 -1.25 -2.79 21.82
N TYR A 19 -2.44 -2.16 21.91
CA TYR A 19 -3.62 -2.67 22.60
C TYR A 19 -4.20 -3.98 22.05
N ALA A 20 -4.13 -4.26 20.74
CA ALA A 20 -4.66 -5.49 20.15
C ALA A 20 -3.88 -6.72 20.63
N ASN A 21 -2.55 -6.61 20.71
CA ASN A 21 -1.72 -7.66 21.29
C ASN A 21 -2.06 -7.92 22.76
N HIS A 22 -2.31 -6.87 23.55
CA HIS A 22 -2.72 -7.02 24.95
C HIS A 22 -4.09 -7.71 25.07
N ILE A 23 -5.05 -7.38 24.19
CA ILE A 23 -6.37 -8.03 24.14
C ILE A 23 -6.23 -9.52 23.78
N TYR A 24 -5.41 -9.85 22.78
CA TYR A 24 -5.18 -11.26 22.42
C TYR A 24 -4.52 -12.06 23.55
N TRP A 25 -3.54 -11.47 24.25
CA TRP A 25 -2.93 -12.11 25.42
C TRP A 25 -3.93 -12.33 26.55
N LEU A 26 -4.78 -11.34 26.84
CA LEU A 26 -5.84 -11.46 27.84
C LEU A 26 -6.82 -12.57 27.48
N PHE A 27 -7.26 -12.63 26.22
CA PHE A 27 -8.15 -13.68 25.72
C PHE A 27 -7.51 -15.08 25.88
N LEU A 28 -6.27 -15.26 25.42
CA LEU A 28 -5.55 -16.53 25.56
C LEU A 28 -5.38 -16.94 27.02
N PHE A 29 -5.10 -16.00 27.91
CA PHE A 29 -4.98 -16.25 29.34
C PHE A 29 -6.30 -16.75 29.95
N LEU A 30 -7.40 -16.05 29.68
CA LEU A 30 -8.73 -16.44 30.16
C LEU A 30 -9.16 -17.81 29.60
N SER A 31 -8.95 -18.05 28.30
CA SER A 31 -9.23 -19.35 27.69
C SER A 31 -8.37 -20.47 28.28
N SER A 32 -7.10 -20.20 28.58
CA SER A 32 -6.20 -21.16 29.22
C SER A 32 -6.65 -21.55 30.63
N ILE A 33 -7.10 -20.57 31.43
CA ILE A 33 -7.65 -20.85 32.76
C ILE A 33 -8.95 -21.66 32.64
N SER A 34 -9.83 -21.29 31.71
CA SER A 34 -11.10 -21.99 31.51
C SER A 34 -10.89 -23.46 31.08
N ILE A 35 -9.98 -23.70 30.14
CA ILE A 35 -9.63 -25.07 29.70
C ILE A 35 -8.96 -25.86 30.82
N PHE A 36 -8.09 -25.24 31.62
CA PHE A 36 -7.45 -25.90 32.76
C PHE A 36 -8.47 -26.26 33.86
N LEU A 37 -9.42 -25.38 34.15
CA LEU A 37 -10.48 -25.68 35.11
C LEU A 37 -11.35 -26.83 34.61
N PHE A 38 -11.66 -26.87 33.31
CA PHE A 38 -12.36 -27.99 32.70
C PHE A 38 -11.58 -29.30 32.82
N ASP A 39 -10.28 -29.31 32.49
CA ASP A 39 -9.39 -30.48 32.61
C ASP A 39 -9.29 -30.98 34.06
N LEU A 40 -9.26 -30.06 35.03
CA LEU A 40 -9.25 -30.40 36.46
C LEU A 40 -10.57 -31.02 36.93
N LEU A 41 -11.70 -30.55 36.41
CA LEU A 41 -13.02 -31.11 36.74
C LEU A 41 -13.25 -32.47 36.07
N THR A 42 -12.57 -32.75 34.96
CA THR A 42 -12.67 -34.04 34.29
C THR A 42 -11.80 -35.12 34.97
N PRO A 43 -12.34 -36.32 35.22
CA PRO A 43 -11.57 -37.41 35.82
C PRO A 43 -10.41 -37.88 34.92
N LEU A 44 -9.36 -38.45 35.55
CA LEU A 44 -8.25 -39.03 34.78
C LEU A 44 -8.76 -40.23 33.95
N GLY A 45 -8.52 -40.16 32.65
CA GLY A 45 -8.97 -41.17 31.68
C GLY A 45 -9.76 -40.58 30.51
N VAL A 46 -10.25 -39.35 30.62
CA VAL A 46 -10.90 -38.61 29.52
C VAL A 46 -9.85 -37.77 28.77
N ALA A 47 -10.00 -37.61 27.46
CA ALA A 47 -9.09 -36.84 26.61
C ALA A 47 -9.26 -35.30 26.76
N ALA A 48 -9.30 -34.80 27.99
CA ALA A 48 -9.53 -33.39 28.31
C ALA A 48 -8.33 -32.47 28.03
N GLY A 49 -7.17 -33.03 27.67
CA GLY A 49 -6.02 -32.26 27.19
C GLY A 49 -6.11 -31.80 25.72
N THR A 50 -7.11 -32.25 24.97
CA THR A 50 -7.26 -31.89 23.55
C THR A 50 -7.58 -30.40 23.29
N PRO A 51 -8.34 -29.66 24.13
CA PRO A 51 -8.69 -28.26 23.85
C PRO A 51 -7.50 -27.29 23.94
N TYR A 52 -6.39 -27.65 24.60
CA TYR A 52 -5.18 -26.81 24.64
C TYR A 52 -4.59 -26.56 23.24
N ALA A 53 -4.85 -27.45 22.27
CA ALA A 53 -4.49 -27.23 20.88
C ALA A 53 -5.17 -25.98 20.29
N LEU A 54 -6.39 -25.64 20.73
CA LEU A 54 -7.08 -24.43 20.29
C LEU A 54 -6.38 -23.15 20.76
N ILE A 55 -5.78 -23.17 21.95
CA ILE A 55 -4.99 -22.05 22.49
C ILE A 55 -3.74 -21.84 21.64
N VAL A 56 -3.04 -22.95 21.31
CA VAL A 56 -1.87 -22.91 20.43
C VAL A 56 -2.25 -22.42 19.05
N PHE A 57 -3.38 -22.88 18.51
CA PHE A 57 -3.90 -22.41 17.23
C PHE A 57 -4.21 -20.91 17.25
N ALA A 58 -4.87 -20.41 18.31
CA ALA A 58 -5.20 -19.00 18.47
C ALA A 58 -3.97 -18.08 18.57
N SER A 59 -2.77 -18.61 18.81
CA SER A 59 -1.52 -17.84 18.69
C SER A 59 -1.24 -17.33 17.26
N ILE A 60 -1.98 -17.80 16.25
CA ILE A 60 -1.92 -17.28 14.87
C ILE A 60 -2.27 -15.80 14.76
N TRP A 61 -3.08 -15.25 15.68
CA TRP A 61 -3.42 -13.82 15.70
C TRP A 61 -2.23 -12.91 16.00
N PHE A 62 -1.13 -13.47 16.50
CA PHE A 62 0.12 -12.76 16.71
C PHE A 62 1.02 -12.86 15.48
N LYS A 63 1.66 -11.74 15.12
CA LYS A 63 2.62 -11.69 14.01
C LYS A 63 3.95 -12.35 14.34
N ASP A 64 4.32 -12.42 15.62
CA ASP A 64 5.56 -13.02 16.09
C ASP A 64 5.43 -14.55 16.25
N ASN A 65 6.55 -15.25 16.10
CA ASN A 65 6.62 -16.70 16.37
C ASN A 65 6.72 -17.00 17.88
N TRP A 66 7.10 -16.01 18.70
CA TRP A 66 7.35 -16.17 20.13
C TRP A 66 6.08 -16.56 20.88
N SER A 67 4.96 -15.90 20.60
CA SER A 67 3.62 -16.22 21.09
C SER A 67 3.28 -17.71 20.97
N THR A 68 3.56 -18.34 19.81
CA THR A 68 3.30 -19.75 19.56
C THR A 68 4.16 -20.66 20.44
N TYR A 69 5.43 -20.31 20.67
CA TYR A 69 6.29 -21.07 21.60
C TYR A 69 5.81 -20.94 23.05
N VAL A 70 5.42 -19.74 23.47
CA VAL A 70 4.92 -19.48 24.83
C VAL A 70 3.62 -20.24 25.10
N THR A 71 2.63 -20.15 24.20
CA THR A 71 1.35 -20.87 24.40
C THR A 71 1.54 -22.38 24.37
N THR A 72 2.45 -22.88 23.54
CA THR A 72 2.82 -24.31 23.52
C THR A 72 3.45 -24.75 24.84
N ALA A 73 4.42 -23.98 25.36
CA ALA A 73 5.07 -24.28 26.64
C ALA A 73 4.08 -24.24 27.81
N ILE A 74 3.17 -23.26 27.83
CA ILE A 74 2.08 -23.19 28.82
C ILE A 74 1.16 -24.42 28.69
N GLY A 75 0.75 -24.80 27.47
CA GLY A 75 -0.08 -25.99 27.24
C GLY A 75 0.58 -27.29 27.74
N PHE A 76 1.87 -27.47 27.46
CA PHE A 76 2.66 -28.59 28.00
C PHE A 76 2.65 -28.61 29.53
N PHE A 77 2.92 -27.46 30.15
CA PHE A 77 2.93 -27.33 31.59
C PHE A 77 1.56 -27.68 32.20
N LEU A 78 0.47 -27.13 31.65
CA LEU A 78 -0.89 -27.37 32.16
C LEU A 78 -1.35 -28.81 32.01
N ILE A 79 -0.98 -29.49 30.91
CA ILE A 79 -1.26 -30.92 30.74
C ILE A 79 -0.51 -31.77 31.77
N LEU A 80 0.75 -31.43 32.04
CA LEU A 80 1.55 -32.14 33.04
C LEU A 80 1.04 -31.89 34.46
N THR A 81 0.66 -30.66 34.81
CA THR A 81 0.09 -30.36 36.14
C THR A 81 -1.28 -31.02 36.33
N GLY A 82 -2.11 -31.08 35.27
CA GLY A 82 -3.38 -31.81 35.29
C GLY A 82 -3.24 -33.29 35.64
N LEU A 83 -2.12 -33.93 35.33
CA LEU A 83 -1.86 -35.33 35.73
C LEU A 83 -1.79 -35.51 37.25
N PHE A 84 -1.31 -34.51 37.99
CA PHE A 84 -1.13 -34.59 39.44
C PHE A 84 -2.31 -34.03 40.23
N LEU A 85 -3.09 -33.12 39.64
CA LEU A 85 -4.15 -32.38 40.33
C LEU A 85 -5.57 -32.90 40.06
N SER A 86 -5.79 -33.66 38.99
CA SER A 86 -7.12 -34.21 38.67
C SER A 86 -7.62 -35.17 39.79
N PRO A 87 -8.93 -35.14 40.11
CA PRO A 87 -9.45 -35.54 41.42
C PRO A 87 -9.47 -37.05 41.68
N TYR A 88 -9.72 -37.88 40.66
CA TYR A 88 -9.68 -39.34 40.78
C TYR A 88 -9.51 -40.03 39.43
N ILE A 89 -9.00 -41.26 39.46
CA ILE A 89 -8.70 -42.10 38.29
C ILE A 89 -9.90 -42.98 37.97
N VAL A 90 -10.45 -42.84 36.76
CA VAL A 90 -11.60 -43.64 36.28
C VAL A 90 -11.18 -44.68 35.24
N ALA A 91 -10.07 -44.44 34.53
CA ALA A 91 -9.53 -45.36 33.53
C ALA A 91 -8.21 -46.00 33.99
N PRO A 92 -7.85 -47.18 33.43
CA PRO A 92 -6.52 -47.76 33.60
C PRO A 92 -5.38 -46.77 33.28
N MET A 93 -4.25 -46.90 34.00
CA MET A 93 -3.14 -45.94 33.89
C MET A 93 -2.52 -45.85 32.49
N ASP A 94 -2.54 -46.94 31.74
CA ASP A 94 -2.14 -46.99 30.33
C ASP A 94 -3.02 -46.08 29.47
N VAL A 95 -4.35 -46.06 29.69
CA VAL A 95 -5.28 -45.16 28.98
C VAL A 95 -5.02 -43.70 29.34
N VAL A 96 -4.76 -43.41 30.62
CA VAL A 96 -4.45 -42.06 31.10
C VAL A 96 -3.16 -41.54 30.45
N VAL A 97 -2.09 -42.33 30.47
CA VAL A 97 -0.80 -41.97 29.86
C VAL A 97 -0.96 -41.81 28.35
N THR A 98 -1.69 -42.71 27.69
CA THR A 98 -1.93 -42.65 26.23
C THR A 98 -2.67 -41.36 25.85
N ASN A 99 -3.73 -41.00 26.57
CA ASN A 99 -4.49 -39.77 26.29
C ASN A 99 -3.66 -38.50 26.49
N ARG A 100 -2.78 -38.48 27.50
CA ARG A 100 -1.88 -37.34 27.73
C ARG A 100 -0.81 -37.26 26.65
N LEU A 101 -0.19 -38.38 26.28
CA LEU A 101 0.77 -38.43 25.16
C LEU A 101 0.12 -37.98 23.84
N LEU A 102 -1.12 -38.39 23.57
CA LEU A 102 -1.87 -37.95 22.39
C LEU A 102 -2.13 -36.43 22.41
N ALA A 103 -2.51 -35.87 23.56
CA ALA A 103 -2.71 -34.43 23.71
C ALA A 103 -1.41 -33.63 23.47
N LEU A 104 -0.28 -34.12 23.99
CA LEU A 104 1.03 -33.52 23.74
C LEU A 104 1.39 -33.57 22.25
N LEU A 105 1.17 -34.71 21.60
CA LEU A 105 1.39 -34.88 20.18
C LEU A 105 0.52 -33.90 19.36
N ILE A 106 -0.77 -33.79 19.67
CA ILE A 106 -1.68 -32.84 18.99
C ILE A 106 -1.15 -31.41 19.12
N ILE A 107 -0.78 -30.97 20.31
CA ILE A 107 -0.23 -29.62 20.52
C ILE A 107 1.03 -29.38 19.72
N THR A 108 1.96 -30.35 19.66
CA THR A 108 3.18 -30.20 18.84
C THR A 108 2.88 -30.08 17.36
N ILE A 109 1.94 -30.88 16.84
CA ILE A 109 1.50 -30.81 15.45
C ILE A 109 0.83 -29.46 15.17
N THR A 110 -0.05 -28.99 16.06
CA THR A 110 -0.70 -27.68 15.92
C THR A 110 0.31 -26.55 15.95
N ALA A 111 1.29 -26.58 16.87
CA ALA A 111 2.36 -25.59 16.94
C ALA A 111 3.17 -25.56 15.63
N TYR A 112 3.56 -26.73 15.12
CA TYR A 112 4.26 -26.85 13.83
C TYR A 112 3.42 -26.29 12.67
N MET A 113 2.13 -26.63 12.60
CA MET A 113 1.22 -26.10 11.58
C MET A 113 1.10 -24.57 11.64
N VAL A 114 0.92 -24.00 12.83
CA VAL A 114 0.83 -22.54 13.01
C VAL A 114 2.11 -21.84 12.57
N LEU A 115 3.28 -22.36 12.97
CA LEU A 115 4.57 -21.79 12.53
C LEU A 115 4.76 -21.88 11.01
N LYS A 116 4.32 -22.99 10.39
CA LYS A 116 4.36 -23.14 8.93
C LYS A 116 3.43 -22.15 8.24
N ILE A 117 2.21 -21.95 8.75
CA ILE A 117 1.25 -20.96 8.22
C ILE A 117 1.83 -19.55 8.33
N LYS A 118 2.40 -19.18 9.49
CA LYS A 118 3.05 -17.87 9.67
C LYS A 118 4.19 -17.66 8.67
N ARG A 119 4.99 -18.68 8.40
CA ARG A 119 6.06 -18.62 7.38
C ARG A 119 5.52 -18.44 5.97
N MET A 120 4.52 -19.23 5.56
CA MET A 120 3.93 -19.11 4.23
C MET A 120 3.28 -17.75 4.01
N ASN A 121 2.59 -17.22 5.03
CA ASN A 121 2.01 -15.87 4.95
C ASN A 121 3.09 -14.80 4.80
N TYR A 122 4.21 -14.93 5.51
CA TYR A 122 5.34 -14.03 5.35
C TYR A 122 5.95 -14.11 3.94
N GLU A 123 6.15 -15.31 3.41
CA GLU A 123 6.64 -15.51 2.04
C GLU A 123 5.68 -14.92 1.01
N LEU A 124 4.37 -15.11 1.19
CA LEU A 124 3.33 -14.53 0.33
C LEU A 124 3.35 -13.01 0.38
N ASP A 125 3.46 -12.41 1.58
CA ASP A 125 3.63 -10.97 1.73
C ASP A 125 4.88 -10.46 1.01
N MET A 126 5.99 -11.20 1.06
CA MET A 126 7.23 -10.86 0.36
C MET A 126 7.08 -10.96 -1.16
N LEU A 127 6.41 -12.00 -1.67
CA LEU A 127 6.10 -12.14 -3.09
C LEU A 127 5.20 -11.01 -3.60
N MET A 128 4.24 -10.57 -2.78
CA MET A 128 3.40 -9.40 -3.11
C MET A 128 4.18 -8.08 -3.11
N ILE A 129 5.29 -7.99 -2.36
CA ILE A 129 6.19 -6.83 -2.36
C ILE A 129 7.12 -6.83 -3.59
N ASP A 130 7.35 -7.99 -4.20
CA ASP A 130 8.21 -8.15 -5.38
C ASP A 130 7.46 -7.98 -6.71
N THR A 131 6.18 -7.63 -6.68
CA THR A 131 5.51 -7.18 -7.89
C THR A 131 5.86 -5.72 -8.17
N ASN A 132 6.21 -5.41 -9.41
CA ASN A 132 6.44 -4.04 -9.90
C ASN A 132 5.14 -3.40 -10.44
N VAL A 133 3.99 -4.00 -10.15
CA VAL A 133 2.67 -3.68 -10.72
C VAL A 133 1.66 -3.41 -9.60
N ASP A 134 0.85 -2.37 -9.77
CA ASP A 134 -0.26 -2.02 -8.89
C ASP A 134 -1.48 -2.91 -9.19
N ALA A 135 -2.06 -3.53 -8.15
CA ALA A 135 -3.14 -4.49 -8.31
C ALA A 135 -4.45 -3.87 -8.85
N LEU A 136 -4.72 -2.59 -8.55
CA LEU A 136 -5.97 -1.94 -8.93
C LEU A 136 -5.97 -1.48 -10.39
N THR A 137 -4.86 -0.90 -10.83
CA THR A 137 -4.72 -0.23 -12.13
C THR A 137 -3.92 -1.02 -13.16
N GLN A 138 -3.19 -2.06 -12.72
CA GLN A 138 -2.24 -2.82 -13.52
C GLN A 138 -1.10 -1.96 -14.12
N CYS A 139 -0.95 -0.71 -13.65
CA CYS A 139 0.19 0.14 -13.95
C CYS A 139 1.39 -0.26 -13.11
N LYS A 140 2.59 0.22 -13.46
CA LYS A 140 3.75 0.02 -12.62
C LYS A 140 3.56 0.72 -11.27
N ASN A 141 4.11 0.16 -10.19
CA ASN A 141 3.95 0.75 -8.86
C ASN A 141 5.08 1.73 -8.49
N SER A 142 5.01 2.27 -7.27
CA SER A 142 5.98 3.22 -6.73
C SER A 142 7.41 2.66 -6.64
N ARG A 143 7.55 1.35 -6.40
CA ARG A 143 8.85 0.67 -6.40
C ARG A 143 9.46 0.65 -7.80
N ALA A 144 8.67 0.25 -8.79
CA ALA A 144 9.08 0.26 -10.19
C ALA A 144 9.48 1.66 -10.64
N PHE A 145 8.74 2.70 -10.23
CA PHE A 145 9.13 4.09 -10.49
C PHE A 145 10.52 4.41 -9.94
N GLU A 146 10.79 4.06 -8.67
CA GLU A 146 12.09 4.35 -8.05
C GLU A 146 13.25 3.65 -8.76
N GLU A 147 13.07 2.41 -9.20
CA GLU A 147 14.10 1.62 -9.88
C GLU A 147 14.32 2.07 -11.34
N GLU A 148 13.23 2.21 -12.09
CA GLU A 148 13.27 2.53 -13.52
C GLU A 148 13.61 4.01 -13.78
N ALA A 149 13.05 4.95 -13.01
CA ALA A 149 13.36 6.37 -13.18
C ALA A 149 14.83 6.67 -12.86
N LYS A 150 15.44 5.99 -11.88
CA LYS A 150 16.89 6.09 -11.63
C LYS A 150 17.70 5.65 -12.85
N THR A 151 17.27 4.59 -13.52
CA THR A 151 17.92 4.06 -14.71
C THR A 151 17.78 5.04 -15.87
N GLU A 152 16.59 5.57 -16.09
CA GLU A 152 16.34 6.52 -17.18
C GLU A 152 17.02 7.88 -16.96
N ILE A 153 17.10 8.38 -15.72
CA ILE A 153 17.90 9.58 -15.40
C ILE A 153 19.37 9.38 -15.82
N LYS A 154 19.96 8.22 -15.52
CA LYS A 154 21.35 7.93 -15.92
C LYS A 154 21.49 7.89 -17.43
N ARG A 155 20.54 7.26 -18.13
CA ARG A 155 20.52 7.15 -19.59
C ARG A 155 20.37 8.51 -20.26
N SER A 156 19.40 9.31 -19.83
CA SER A 156 19.16 10.67 -20.30
C SER A 156 20.40 11.55 -20.15
N LYS A 157 21.06 11.53 -18.99
CA LYS A 157 22.31 12.27 -18.77
C LYS A 157 23.45 11.81 -19.66
N ARG A 158 23.63 10.49 -19.83
CA ARG A 158 24.70 9.92 -20.68
C ARG A 158 24.55 10.37 -22.14
N TYR A 159 23.33 10.38 -22.66
CA TYR A 159 23.05 10.67 -24.06
C TYR A 159 22.58 12.10 -24.31
N LYS A 160 22.55 12.96 -23.27
CA LYS A 160 22.04 14.34 -23.32
C LYS A 160 20.64 14.44 -23.93
N ARG A 161 19.75 13.54 -23.51
CA ARG A 161 18.36 13.49 -23.98
C ARG A 161 17.43 14.11 -22.97
N ASN A 162 16.40 14.80 -23.42
CA ASN A 162 15.41 15.39 -22.51
C ASN A 162 14.62 14.29 -21.77
N LEU A 163 14.28 14.56 -20.52
CA LEU A 163 13.46 13.67 -19.70
C LEU A 163 12.55 14.55 -18.85
N SER A 164 11.25 14.35 -18.94
CA SER A 164 10.27 15.10 -18.15
C SER A 164 9.47 14.18 -17.25
N LEU A 165 9.07 14.69 -16.09
CA LEU A 165 8.27 13.99 -15.09
C LEU A 165 7.00 14.80 -14.84
N ALA A 166 5.85 14.16 -14.95
CA ALA A 166 4.56 14.70 -14.55
C ALA A 166 4.02 13.90 -13.36
N ILE A 167 3.57 14.59 -12.31
CA ILE A 167 2.87 14.00 -11.17
C ILE A 167 1.42 14.46 -11.20
N PHE A 168 0.51 13.50 -11.33
CA PHE A 168 -0.94 13.67 -11.30
C PHE A 168 -1.45 13.40 -9.89
N ASP A 169 -2.34 14.24 -9.40
CA ASP A 169 -3.00 14.09 -8.10
C ASP A 169 -4.50 14.30 -8.31
N ILE A 170 -5.28 13.24 -8.07
CA ILE A 170 -6.74 13.28 -8.13
C ILE A 170 -7.21 14.13 -6.95
N SER A 171 -7.88 15.24 -7.24
CA SER A 171 -8.48 16.06 -6.20
C SER A 171 -9.80 15.44 -5.76
N ASP A 172 -9.93 15.13 -4.47
CA ASP A 172 -11.15 14.55 -3.91
C ASP A 172 -12.29 15.59 -3.99
N ALA A 173 -13.23 15.36 -4.89
CA ALA A 173 -14.55 15.95 -4.86
C ALA A 173 -15.56 14.85 -4.51
N ILE A 174 -15.37 14.21 -3.36
CA ILE A 174 -16.32 13.19 -2.90
C ILE A 174 -17.55 13.92 -2.37
N ALA A 175 -18.68 13.71 -3.03
CA ALA A 175 -19.98 14.21 -2.60
C ALA A 175 -20.32 13.65 -1.21
N THR A 176 -20.62 14.54 -0.26
CA THR A 176 -20.85 14.28 1.17
C THR A 176 -22.08 13.42 1.50
N ASN A 177 -22.76 12.85 0.50
CA ASN A 177 -24.08 12.23 0.63
C ASN A 177 -24.10 10.71 0.33
N THR A 178 -22.96 10.04 0.29
CA THR A 178 -22.87 8.59 -0.01
C THR A 178 -22.33 7.78 1.18
N THR A 179 -22.72 6.50 1.27
CA THR A 179 -22.19 5.56 2.26
C THR A 179 -20.72 5.26 1.98
N GLU A 180 -19.94 4.95 3.02
CA GLU A 180 -18.48 4.71 2.93
C GLU A 180 -18.11 3.69 1.84
N ASP A 181 -18.84 2.59 1.73
CA ASP A 181 -18.58 1.54 0.72
C ASP A 181 -18.79 2.05 -0.72
N THR A 182 -19.83 2.86 -0.94
CA THR A 182 -20.14 3.43 -2.25
C THR A 182 -19.07 4.45 -2.65
N THR A 183 -18.63 5.26 -1.69
CA THR A 183 -17.52 6.22 -1.88
C THR A 183 -16.23 5.52 -2.31
N ILE A 184 -15.86 4.41 -1.65
CA ILE A 184 -14.63 3.66 -1.96
C ILE A 184 -14.70 3.05 -3.37
N HIS A 185 -15.86 2.48 -3.75
CA HIS A 185 -16.02 1.89 -5.08
C HIS A 185 -15.86 2.94 -6.19
N ILE A 186 -16.58 4.06 -6.07
CA ILE A 186 -16.53 5.18 -7.01
C ILE A 186 -15.10 5.72 -7.14
N HIS A 187 -14.40 5.89 -6.01
CA HIS A 187 -13.03 6.36 -6.00
C HIS A 187 -12.07 5.43 -6.75
N ASN A 188 -12.23 4.12 -6.55
CA ASN A 188 -11.45 3.12 -7.27
C ASN A 188 -11.73 3.12 -8.77
N GLU A 189 -12.96 3.41 -9.19
CA GLU A 189 -13.31 3.58 -10.60
C GLU A 189 -12.63 4.81 -11.21
N TYR A 190 -12.57 5.94 -10.51
CA TYR A 190 -11.82 7.11 -10.99
C TYR A 190 -10.34 6.83 -11.18
N ILE A 191 -9.73 6.14 -10.22
CA ILE A 191 -8.32 5.76 -10.29
C ILE A 191 -8.07 4.87 -11.52
N LYS A 192 -8.96 3.92 -11.80
CA LYS A 192 -8.87 3.07 -13.01
C LYS A 192 -9.04 3.87 -14.30
N THR A 193 -10.08 4.70 -14.38
CA THR A 193 -10.36 5.55 -15.54
C THR A 193 -9.20 6.49 -15.84
N LEU A 194 -8.63 7.13 -14.82
CA LEU A 194 -7.45 7.98 -14.98
C LEU A 194 -6.25 7.17 -15.50
N ALA A 195 -5.98 6.01 -14.91
CA ALA A 195 -4.87 5.16 -15.34
C ALA A 195 -4.99 4.73 -16.81
N ASP A 196 -6.20 4.34 -17.23
CA ASP A 196 -6.47 3.93 -18.61
C ASP A 196 -6.37 5.10 -19.59
N GLU A 197 -6.85 6.29 -19.22
CA GLU A 197 -6.76 7.47 -20.08
C GLU A 197 -5.31 7.96 -20.23
N ILE A 198 -4.53 7.94 -19.15
CA ILE A 198 -3.10 8.23 -19.24
C ILE A 198 -2.42 7.21 -20.15
N ARG A 199 -2.70 5.91 -19.96
CA ARG A 199 -2.09 4.84 -20.77
C ARG A 199 -2.38 4.99 -22.26
N LYS A 200 -3.60 5.42 -22.65
CA LYS A 200 -3.98 5.70 -24.04
C LYS A 200 -3.31 6.96 -24.61
N SER A 201 -3.05 7.94 -23.77
CA SER A 201 -2.54 9.26 -24.16
C SER A 201 -1.02 9.34 -24.28
N ILE A 202 -0.28 8.45 -23.59
CA ILE A 202 1.19 8.43 -23.60
C ILE A 202 1.74 7.48 -24.67
N ARG A 203 3.02 7.67 -25.06
CA ARG A 203 3.68 6.78 -26.02
C ARG A 203 4.12 5.48 -25.35
N SER A 204 4.39 4.45 -26.14
CA SER A 204 4.97 3.19 -25.64
C SER A 204 6.34 3.34 -24.97
N SER A 205 7.09 4.39 -25.32
CA SER A 205 8.36 4.75 -24.68
C SER A 205 8.18 5.36 -23.30
N ASP A 206 7.06 6.06 -23.09
CA ASP A 206 6.76 6.73 -21.83
C ASP A 206 6.31 5.71 -20.79
N GLN A 207 6.51 6.02 -19.52
CA GLN A 207 6.24 5.08 -18.43
C GLN A 207 5.24 5.67 -17.45
N LEU A 208 4.17 4.92 -17.17
CA LEU A 208 3.12 5.26 -16.21
C LEU A 208 3.28 4.45 -14.92
N TYR A 209 3.26 5.15 -13.80
CA TYR A 209 3.37 4.59 -12.47
C TYR A 209 2.24 5.09 -11.57
N ARG A 210 1.71 4.21 -10.72
CA ARG A 210 0.94 4.61 -9.55
C ARG A 210 1.86 4.72 -8.36
N ILE A 211 2.04 5.94 -7.87
CA ILE A 211 3.05 6.25 -6.85
C ILE A 211 2.46 6.36 -5.44
N ASP A 212 1.16 6.66 -5.34
CA ASP A 212 0.40 6.73 -4.08
C ASP A 212 -1.07 6.32 -4.33
N LEU A 213 -1.91 6.36 -3.30
CA LEU A 213 -3.34 6.03 -3.36
C LEU A 213 -4.04 6.81 -4.48
N ASN A 214 -3.82 8.12 -4.57
CA ASN A 214 -4.50 9.04 -5.50
C ASN A 214 -3.53 9.70 -6.49
N ARG A 215 -2.27 9.23 -6.56
CA ARG A 215 -1.22 9.88 -7.35
C ARG A 215 -0.61 8.96 -8.38
N PHE A 216 -0.38 9.53 -9.56
CA PHE A 216 0.32 8.88 -10.66
C PHE A 216 1.54 9.70 -11.08
N ALA A 217 2.57 9.01 -11.55
CA ALA A 217 3.71 9.62 -12.19
C ALA A 217 3.81 9.14 -13.63
N VAL A 218 4.06 10.08 -14.54
CA VAL A 218 4.43 9.78 -15.93
C VAL A 218 5.83 10.28 -16.18
N VAL A 219 6.70 9.37 -16.63
CA VAL A 219 8.04 9.70 -17.11
C VAL A 219 7.98 9.79 -18.63
N TYR A 220 8.04 11.02 -19.15
CA TYR A 220 8.11 11.30 -20.58
C TYR A 220 9.55 11.22 -21.08
N VAL A 221 9.83 10.19 -21.87
CA VAL A 221 11.17 9.91 -22.38
C VAL A 221 11.43 10.79 -23.60
N GLU A 222 12.64 11.35 -23.70
CA GLU A 222 13.08 12.17 -24.84
C GLU A 222 12.18 13.39 -25.12
N THR A 223 11.56 13.92 -24.07
CA THR A 223 10.53 14.96 -24.18
C THR A 223 10.90 16.14 -23.30
N ASP A 224 10.92 17.33 -23.90
CA ASP A 224 11.11 18.59 -23.18
C ASP A 224 9.85 18.98 -22.39
N ILE A 225 10.01 19.89 -21.44
CA ILE A 225 8.93 20.32 -20.54
C ILE A 225 7.73 20.94 -21.28
N GLY A 226 7.95 21.62 -22.41
CA GLY A 226 6.88 22.24 -23.19
C GLY A 226 5.99 21.20 -23.84
N LYS A 227 6.59 20.23 -24.54
CA LYS A 227 5.84 19.10 -25.13
C LYS A 227 5.18 18.22 -24.09
N ALA A 228 5.84 17.98 -22.95
CA ALA A 228 5.25 17.24 -21.84
C ALA A 228 4.01 17.96 -21.30
N LYS A 229 4.08 19.29 -21.17
CA LYS A 229 2.95 20.13 -20.78
C LYS A 229 1.81 20.05 -21.79
N ASP A 230 2.08 20.21 -23.09
CA ASP A 230 1.05 20.15 -24.13
C ASP A 230 0.33 18.79 -24.14
N ALA A 231 1.08 17.69 -24.03
CA ALA A 231 0.52 16.34 -23.96
C ALA A 231 -0.34 16.15 -22.69
N THR A 232 0.13 16.66 -21.55
CA THR A 232 -0.59 16.58 -20.27
C THR A 232 -1.85 17.43 -20.29
N GLU A 233 -1.80 18.64 -20.83
CA GLU A 233 -2.98 19.52 -20.95
C GLU A 233 -4.04 18.93 -21.87
N ALA A 234 -3.65 18.30 -22.98
CA ALA A 234 -4.57 17.59 -23.87
C ALA A 234 -5.28 16.44 -23.13
N LEU A 235 -4.54 15.67 -22.34
CA LEU A 235 -5.09 14.60 -21.49
C LEU A 235 -6.06 15.15 -20.44
N CYS A 236 -5.68 16.19 -19.70
CA CYS A 236 -6.57 16.83 -18.70
C CYS A 236 -7.85 17.35 -19.35
N LYS A 237 -7.77 17.90 -20.57
CA LYS A 237 -8.95 18.34 -21.34
C LYS A 237 -9.88 17.18 -21.68
N ASN A 238 -9.35 16.04 -22.13
CA ASN A 238 -10.15 14.86 -22.44
C ASN A 238 -10.87 14.33 -21.19
N LEU A 239 -10.16 14.22 -20.06
CA LEU A 239 -10.75 13.81 -18.77
C LEU A 239 -11.89 14.75 -18.34
N SER A 240 -11.68 16.06 -18.48
CA SER A 240 -12.71 17.06 -18.14
C SER A 240 -13.96 16.89 -18.99
N GLN A 241 -13.80 16.57 -20.29
CA GLN A 241 -14.93 16.34 -21.20
C GLN A 241 -15.70 15.06 -20.87
N MET A 242 -14.99 13.98 -20.53
CA MET A 242 -15.62 12.73 -20.09
C MET A 242 -16.42 12.94 -18.81
N SER A 243 -15.87 13.68 -17.86
CA SER A 243 -16.55 13.98 -16.59
C SER A 243 -17.81 14.83 -16.76
N GLN A 244 -17.89 15.68 -17.79
CA GLN A 244 -19.11 16.46 -18.06
C GLN A 244 -20.26 15.61 -18.63
N GLN A 245 -19.95 14.48 -19.26
CA GLN A 245 -20.95 13.55 -19.78
C GLN A 245 -21.52 12.63 -18.69
N ASP A 246 -20.74 12.40 -17.63
CA ASP A 246 -21.12 11.56 -16.51
C ASP A 246 -21.71 12.44 -15.39
N THR A 247 -23.03 12.59 -15.37
CA THR A 247 -23.77 13.58 -14.55
C THR A 247 -23.64 13.39 -13.04
N HIS A 248 -22.96 12.34 -12.60
CA HIS A 248 -22.92 11.99 -11.19
C HIS A 248 -21.69 12.55 -10.44
N HIS A 249 -20.56 12.83 -11.09
CA HIS A 249 -19.34 13.23 -10.37
C HIS A 249 -18.29 13.96 -11.23
N GLU A 250 -17.70 15.02 -10.66
CA GLU A 250 -16.65 15.83 -11.31
C GLU A 250 -15.25 15.25 -11.04
N LEU A 251 -14.64 14.60 -12.04
CA LEU A 251 -13.25 14.15 -11.97
C LEU A 251 -12.33 15.33 -12.25
N SER A 252 -11.59 15.75 -11.23
CA SER A 252 -10.60 16.82 -11.36
C SER A 252 -9.22 16.35 -10.93
N VAL A 253 -8.21 16.68 -11.75
CA VAL A 253 -6.82 16.26 -11.56
C VAL A 253 -5.92 17.47 -11.65
N ASN A 254 -5.04 17.64 -10.66
CA ASN A 254 -3.97 18.63 -10.72
C ASN A 254 -2.67 17.95 -11.11
N VAL A 255 -1.85 18.63 -11.92
CA VAL A 255 -0.61 18.07 -12.45
C VAL A 255 0.58 19.01 -12.28
N GLY A 256 1.66 18.48 -11.72
CA GLY A 256 2.95 19.14 -11.62
C GLY A 256 3.97 18.53 -12.57
N ILE A 257 4.60 19.35 -13.42
CA ILE A 257 5.53 18.88 -14.44
C ILE A 257 6.91 19.51 -14.24
N THR A 258 7.97 18.72 -14.42
CA THR A 258 9.35 19.23 -14.46
C THR A 258 10.19 18.48 -15.49
N MET A 259 11.31 19.07 -15.88
CA MET A 259 12.32 18.42 -16.74
C MET A 259 13.61 18.20 -15.96
N LEU A 260 14.33 17.13 -16.30
CA LEU A 260 15.57 16.73 -15.67
C LEU A 260 16.68 17.76 -15.91
N ASN A 261 17.38 18.14 -14.84
CA ASN A 261 18.59 18.97 -14.91
C ASN A 261 19.84 18.11 -14.71
N ASP A 262 20.99 18.60 -15.19
CA ASP A 262 22.28 17.89 -15.14
C ASP A 262 22.72 17.48 -13.72
N LYS A 263 22.36 18.28 -12.71
CA LYS A 263 22.73 18.05 -11.29
C LYS A 263 21.70 17.23 -10.52
N ASP A 264 20.62 16.80 -11.16
CA ASP A 264 19.55 16.11 -10.45
C ASP A 264 19.89 14.66 -10.16
N HIS A 265 19.42 14.19 -9.02
CA HIS A 265 19.18 12.78 -8.76
C HIS A 265 17.67 12.61 -8.63
N ILE A 266 17.20 11.36 -8.57
CA ILE A 266 15.76 11.05 -8.58
C ILE A 266 14.94 11.90 -7.60
N TRP A 267 15.47 12.15 -6.39
CA TRP A 267 14.81 12.96 -5.38
C TRP A 267 14.63 14.42 -5.74
N LYS A 268 15.68 15.08 -6.24
CA LYS A 268 15.57 16.48 -6.70
C LYS A 268 14.64 16.60 -7.89
N PHE A 269 14.64 15.59 -8.76
CA PHE A 269 13.74 15.54 -9.91
C PHE A 269 12.28 15.37 -9.47
N TYR A 270 12.02 14.43 -8.56
CA TYR A 270 10.69 14.19 -8.00
C TYR A 270 10.16 15.38 -7.19
N ASN A 271 10.95 15.91 -6.26
CA ASN A 271 10.53 17.02 -5.40
C ASN A 271 10.21 18.27 -6.21
N ARG A 272 10.93 18.54 -7.31
CA ARG A 272 10.61 19.66 -8.18
C ARG A 272 9.29 19.47 -8.93
N ALA A 273 8.90 18.24 -9.26
CA ALA A 273 7.59 17.94 -9.80
C ALA A 273 6.48 18.11 -8.74
N GLU A 274 6.73 17.71 -7.48
CA GLU A 274 5.82 17.98 -6.35
C GLU A 274 5.67 19.49 -6.09
N ASP A 275 6.76 20.27 -6.16
CA ASP A 275 6.69 21.73 -6.03
C ASP A 275 5.84 22.34 -7.16
N ALA A 276 5.93 21.79 -8.38
CA ALA A 276 5.07 22.20 -9.49
C ALA A 276 3.61 21.81 -9.22
N LEU A 277 3.38 20.62 -8.68
CA LEU A 277 2.03 20.16 -8.33
C LEU A 277 1.42 21.03 -7.24
N ALA A 278 2.20 21.44 -6.24
CA ALA A 278 1.76 22.36 -5.20
C ALA A 278 1.32 23.70 -5.79
N LYS A 279 2.06 24.24 -6.77
CA LYS A 279 1.64 25.41 -7.54
C LYS A 279 0.33 25.19 -8.30
N ALA A 280 0.18 24.03 -8.95
CA ALA A 280 -1.07 23.70 -9.64
C ALA A 280 -2.26 23.70 -8.66
N LYS A 281 -2.11 23.09 -7.48
CA LYS A 281 -3.14 23.06 -6.43
C LYS A 281 -3.50 24.46 -5.90
N GLN A 282 -2.53 25.37 -5.81
CA GLN A 282 -2.78 26.76 -5.41
C GLN A 282 -3.61 27.52 -6.44
N ASN A 283 -3.51 27.18 -7.72
CA ASN A 283 -4.29 27.77 -8.80
C ASN A 283 -5.69 27.14 -8.97
N GLY A 284 -6.08 26.24 -8.07
CA GLY A 284 -7.38 25.60 -8.04
C GLY A 284 -7.37 24.14 -8.48
N LYS A 285 -8.54 23.70 -8.95
CA LYS A 285 -8.77 22.35 -9.50
C LYS A 285 -8.50 22.34 -11.00
N ASN A 286 -8.16 21.17 -11.55
CA ASN A 286 -7.92 20.95 -12.99
C ASN A 286 -6.80 21.85 -13.58
N HIS A 287 -5.69 22.00 -12.85
CA HIS A 287 -4.59 22.86 -13.27
C HIS A 287 -3.31 22.08 -13.56
N VAL A 288 -2.57 22.53 -14.57
CA VAL A 288 -1.25 22.01 -14.94
C VAL A 288 -0.22 23.10 -14.70
N ALA A 289 0.79 22.82 -13.87
CA ALA A 289 1.89 23.73 -13.61
C ALA A 289 3.24 23.09 -13.95
N THR A 290 4.22 23.94 -14.26
CA THR A 290 5.57 23.53 -14.66
C THR A 290 6.60 24.17 -13.76
N LEU A 291 7.68 23.45 -13.47
CA LEU A 291 8.90 24.00 -12.89
C LEU A 291 10.14 23.53 -13.67
N PRO A 292 10.94 24.44 -14.26
CA PRO A 292 10.69 25.89 -14.37
C PRO A 292 9.42 26.19 -15.16
N GLU A 293 8.85 27.39 -14.97
CA GLU A 293 7.63 27.79 -15.68
C GLU A 293 7.89 27.93 -17.18
N THR A 294 7.06 27.27 -17.99
CA THR A 294 7.07 27.40 -19.43
C THR A 294 6.07 28.47 -19.86
N TYR A 295 6.54 29.53 -20.52
CA TYR A 295 5.66 30.48 -21.17
C TYR A 295 5.17 29.91 -22.51
N ARG A 296 3.85 29.94 -22.74
CA ARG A 296 3.30 29.66 -24.07
C ARG A 296 3.82 30.75 -25.02
N SER A 297 4.51 30.34 -26.09
CA SER A 297 4.92 31.25 -27.17
C SER A 297 3.73 31.69 -28.05
N ASP A 298 2.51 31.25 -27.76
CA ASP A 298 1.33 31.60 -28.54
C ASP A 298 0.46 32.60 -27.76
N LYS A 299 0.18 33.74 -28.41
CA LYS A 299 -0.36 35.01 -27.88
C LYS A 299 0.64 35.99 -27.24
N SER A 300 1.74 36.28 -27.92
CA SER A 300 2.27 37.65 -27.85
C SER A 300 1.40 38.56 -28.76
N HIS A 301 0.24 39.00 -28.27
CA HIS A 301 -0.27 40.30 -28.70
C HIS A 301 0.67 41.35 -28.10
N ILE A 302 1.86 41.49 -28.67
CA ILE A 302 2.56 42.77 -28.59
C ILE A 302 1.86 43.61 -29.66
N PRO A 303 0.97 44.54 -29.31
CA PRO A 303 0.60 45.55 -30.27
C PRO A 303 1.91 46.24 -30.66
N ALA A 304 2.24 46.21 -31.95
CA ALA A 304 3.31 47.01 -32.51
C ALA A 304 2.93 48.49 -32.40
N ILE A 305 2.99 49.02 -31.19
CA ILE A 305 2.80 50.43 -30.87
C ILE A 305 4.10 50.85 -30.22
N LEU A 306 4.68 51.92 -30.79
CA LEU A 306 5.93 52.59 -30.43
C LEU A 306 7.18 52.14 -31.18
N CYS A 307 7.19 52.38 -32.49
CA CYS A 307 8.32 53.04 -33.15
C CYS A 307 7.82 53.95 -34.27
N ARG A 308 7.27 55.12 -33.89
CA ARG A 308 7.34 56.33 -34.72
C ARG A 308 7.84 57.47 -33.83
N PRO A 309 9.05 57.98 -34.03
CA PRO A 309 9.32 59.37 -33.74
C PRO A 309 8.71 60.20 -34.88
N ARG A 310 7.75 61.06 -34.54
CA ARG A 310 7.37 62.20 -35.36
C ARG A 310 8.56 63.17 -35.39
N SER A 311 9.05 63.43 -36.61
CA SER A 311 9.64 64.70 -37.10
C SER A 311 10.41 65.61 -36.15
N GLY A 312 11.69 65.80 -36.48
CA GLY A 312 12.42 67.06 -36.41
C GLY A 312 13.24 67.19 -37.68
#